data_AF-A0A2E7Z0A4-F1
#
_entry.id   AF-A0A2E7Z0A4-F1
#
_cell.length_a   1.000
_cell.length_b   1.000
_cell.length_c   1.000
_cell.angle_alpha   90.00
_cell.angle_beta   90.00
_cell.angle_gamma   90.00
#
_symmetry.space_group_name_H-M   'P 1'
#
loop_
_entity.id
_entity.type
_entity.pdbx_description
1 polymer ?
#
loop_
_entity_poly.entity_id
_entity_poly.type
_entity_poly.pdbx_seq_one_letter_code
_entity_poly.pdbx_strand_id
1 'polypeptide(L)'
;MNIKFVAEVDSNLKWEFITIQDAVSINVGKTQVISFEGKNLSNRIVTSTADFIAYPEKIFPYLIKTECFCFTQQTLKPMESKIFTLVFYLDPSLDSDSSLDNLKELVFTYKFSEYKS
;
A
#
# COMPACT_ATOMS: atom_id res chain seq x y z
N MET A 1 6.66 14.54 -9.20
CA MET A 1 5.41 13.82 -8.88
C MET A 1 5.45 13.38 -7.43
N ASN A 2 4.35 13.52 -6.70
CA ASN A 2 4.22 13.08 -5.31
C ASN A 2 3.31 11.86 -5.22
N ILE A 3 3.59 10.94 -4.29
CA ILE A 3 2.67 9.86 -3.97
C ILE A 3 2.21 10.03 -2.53
N LYS A 4 0.89 10.07 -2.32
CA LYS A 4 0.25 10.00 -1.01
C LYS A 4 -0.11 8.56 -0.69
N PHE A 5 0.17 8.14 0.53
CA PHE A 5 -0.18 6.81 1.02
C PHE A 5 -1.37 6.88 1.96
N VAL A 6 -2.31 5.95 1.78
CA VAL A 6 -3.50 5.85 2.60
C VAL A 6 -3.57 4.44 3.17
N ALA A 7 -3.73 4.36 4.49
CA ALA A 7 -3.87 3.14 5.25
C ALA A 7 -5.32 3.04 5.75
N GLU A 8 -6.03 2.00 5.33
CA GLU A 8 -7.42 1.74 5.71
C GLU A 8 -7.57 0.35 6.34
N VAL A 9 -8.54 0.23 7.23
CA VAL A 9 -8.99 -1.04 7.82
C VAL A 9 -10.50 -1.15 7.66
N ASP A 10 -10.98 -2.35 7.34
CA ASP A 10 -12.41 -2.64 7.39
C ASP A 10 -12.93 -2.43 8.82
N SER A 11 -14.13 -1.86 8.94
CA SER A 11 -14.76 -1.58 10.24
C SER A 11 -14.89 -2.79 11.17
N ASN A 12 -14.95 -4.01 10.62
CA ASN A 12 -15.05 -5.24 11.41
C ASN A 12 -13.69 -5.80 11.83
N LEU A 13 -12.60 -5.33 11.21
CA LEU A 13 -11.25 -5.71 11.56
C LEU A 13 -10.74 -4.81 12.68
N LYS A 14 -10.60 -5.36 13.89
CA LYS A 14 -10.05 -4.63 15.06
C LYS A 14 -8.53 -4.48 14.99
N TRP A 15 -8.03 -3.95 13.89
CA TRP A 15 -6.63 -3.59 13.70
C TRP A 15 -6.48 -2.08 13.68
N GLU A 16 -5.35 -1.61 14.19
CA GLU A 16 -4.82 -0.30 13.86
C GLU A 16 -3.86 -0.49 12.67
N PHE A 17 -3.97 0.35 11.65
CA PHE A 17 -3.09 0.32 10.50
C PHE A 17 -2.76 1.74 10.08
N ILE A 18 -1.48 2.09 10.15
CA ILE A 18 -1.00 3.45 9.90
C ILE A 18 0.16 3.42 8.90
N THR A 19 0.27 4.49 8.12
CA THR A 19 1.48 4.73 7.32
C THR A 19 2.57 5.33 8.19
N ILE A 20 3.81 4.92 7.98
CA ILE A 20 4.98 5.53 8.62
C ILE A 20 5.40 6.79 7.83
N GLN A 21 5.04 6.87 6.55
CA GLN A 21 5.41 7.94 5.63
C GLN A 21 4.17 8.38 4.84
N ASP A 22 3.64 9.59 5.11
CA ASP A 22 2.39 10.05 4.50
C ASP A 22 2.53 10.39 3.00
N ALA A 23 3.70 10.87 2.59
CA ALA A 23 3.98 11.24 1.21
C ALA A 23 5.46 11.08 0.86
N VAL A 24 5.73 10.71 -0.40
CA VAL A 24 7.09 10.61 -0.92
C VAL A 24 7.17 11.25 -2.32
N SER A 25 8.13 12.16 -2.46
CA SER A 25 8.56 12.63 -3.78
C SER A 25 9.30 11.52 -4.50
N ILE A 26 8.78 11.13 -5.65
CA ILE A 26 9.30 10.01 -6.43
C ILE A 26 10.08 10.49 -7.65
N ASN A 27 11.13 9.74 -7.97
CA ASN A 27 11.83 9.84 -9.24
C ASN A 27 11.49 8.58 -10.05
N VAL A 28 10.97 8.76 -11.26
CA VAL A 28 10.67 7.65 -12.16
C VAL A 28 11.94 6.82 -12.40
N GLY A 29 11.79 5.48 -12.46
CA GLY A 29 12.88 4.52 -12.59
C GLY A 29 13.68 4.24 -11.33
N LYS A 30 13.43 4.93 -10.20
CA LYS A 30 14.10 4.62 -8.92
C LYS A 30 13.22 3.77 -8.01
N THR A 31 13.82 2.77 -7.39
CA THR A 31 13.19 1.95 -6.36
C THR A 31 12.89 2.77 -5.12
N GLN A 32 11.65 2.65 -4.66
CA GLN A 32 11.12 3.27 -3.45
C GLN A 32 10.67 2.19 -2.48
N VAL A 33 10.83 2.46 -1.19
CA VAL A 33 10.45 1.58 -0.09
C VAL A 33 9.57 2.37 0.86
N ILE A 34 8.35 1.86 1.10
CA ILE A 34 7.38 2.48 1.99
C ILE A 34 6.95 1.46 3.02
N SER A 35 6.82 1.90 4.26
CA SER A 35 6.46 1.04 5.38
C SER A 35 5.18 1.51 6.06
N PHE A 36 4.40 0.52 6.48
CA PHE A 36 3.19 0.67 7.26
C PHE A 36 3.33 -0.15 8.54
N GLU A 37 2.68 0.28 9.61
CA GLU A 37 2.57 -0.50 10.84
C GLU A 37 1.12 -0.97 11.01
N GLY A 38 0.93 -2.27 11.20
CA GLY A 38 -0.36 -2.84 11.55
C GLY A 38 -0.29 -3.54 12.90
N LYS A 39 -1.31 -3.36 13.72
CA LYS A 39 -1.41 -3.91 15.07
C LYS A 39 -2.78 -4.51 15.32
N ASN A 40 -2.82 -5.75 15.83
CA ASN A 40 -4.07 -6.37 16.23
C ASN A 40 -4.48 -5.90 17.63
N LEU A 41 -5.55 -5.10 17.72
CA LEU A 41 -6.09 -4.57 18.99
C LEU A 41 -7.12 -5.51 19.63
N SER A 42 -7.40 -6.65 19.02
CA SER A 42 -8.34 -7.64 19.57
C SER A 42 -7.67 -8.58 20.58
N ASN A 43 -8.49 -9.36 21.26
CA ASN A 43 -8.08 -10.42 22.19
C ASN A 43 -8.02 -11.81 21.53
N ARG A 44 -8.13 -11.90 20.20
CA ARG A 44 -8.01 -13.16 19.45
C ARG A 44 -6.95 -13.07 18.36
N ILE A 45 -6.49 -14.23 17.90
CA ILE A 45 -5.69 -14.31 16.67
C ILE A 45 -6.62 -13.93 15.51
N VAL A 46 -6.13 -13.06 14.62
CA VAL A 46 -6.88 -12.61 13.43
C VAL A 46 -5.99 -12.78 12.21
N THR A 47 -6.56 -13.39 11.17
CA THR A 47 -5.95 -13.47 9.84
C THR A 47 -6.63 -12.45 8.94
N SER A 48 -5.85 -11.65 8.24
CA SER A 48 -6.33 -10.58 7.36
C SER A 48 -5.64 -10.64 6.01
N THR A 49 -6.23 -10.00 5.01
CA THR A 49 -5.60 -9.74 3.71
C THR A 49 -5.75 -8.27 3.37
N ALA A 50 -4.85 -7.76 2.53
CA ALA A 50 -4.90 -6.38 2.07
C ALA A 50 -5.10 -6.31 0.56
N ASP A 51 -6.00 -5.41 0.16
CA ASP A 51 -6.16 -4.96 -1.21
C ASP A 51 -5.35 -3.68 -1.45
N PHE A 52 -4.88 -3.51 -2.67
CA PHE A 52 -4.14 -2.32 -3.11
C PHE A 52 -4.88 -1.62 -4.25
N ILE A 53 -5.05 -0.31 -4.11
CA ILE A 53 -5.64 0.56 -5.13
C ILE A 53 -4.65 1.70 -5.43
N ALA A 54 -4.47 2.02 -6.71
CA ALA A 54 -3.70 3.18 -7.15
C ALA A 54 -4.59 4.10 -7.97
N TYR A 55 -4.53 5.40 -7.67
CA TYR A 55 -5.23 6.44 -8.39
C TYR A 55 -4.25 7.49 -8.96
N PRO A 56 -4.44 7.93 -10.22
CA PRO A 56 -5.41 7.41 -11.18
C PRO A 56 -5.03 6.01 -11.67
N GLU A 57 -6.03 5.21 -12.05
CA GLU A 57 -5.82 3.81 -12.50
C GLU A 57 -4.87 3.69 -13.69
N LYS A 58 -4.76 4.76 -14.51
CA LYS A 58 -3.81 4.83 -15.62
C LYS A 58 -2.35 4.63 -15.21
N ILE A 59 -2.01 4.71 -13.92
CA ILE A 59 -0.64 4.44 -13.44
C ILE A 59 -0.30 2.93 -13.40
N PHE A 60 -1.31 2.04 -13.36
CA PHE A 60 -1.08 0.60 -13.17
C PHE A 60 -0.11 -0.03 -14.19
N PRO A 61 -0.16 0.28 -15.50
CA PRO A 61 0.79 -0.27 -16.47
C PRO A 61 2.25 0.09 -16.19
N TYR A 62 2.49 1.19 -15.48
CA TYR A 62 3.82 1.70 -15.15
C TYR A 62 4.27 1.34 -13.73
N LEU A 63 3.36 0.84 -12.88
CA LEU A 63 3.65 0.53 -11.49
C LEU A 63 4.20 -0.89 -11.37
N ILE A 64 5.50 -1.02 -11.12
CA ILE A 64 6.15 -2.30 -10.89
C ILE A 64 6.35 -2.49 -9.38
N LYS A 65 5.58 -3.43 -8.80
CA LYS A 65 5.70 -3.82 -7.38
C LYS A 65 6.61 -5.03 -7.29
N THR A 66 7.81 -4.85 -6.75
CA THR A 66 8.77 -5.94 -6.60
C THR A 66 8.48 -6.78 -5.36
N GLU A 67 7.94 -6.16 -4.30
CA GLU A 67 7.48 -6.85 -3.10
C GLU A 67 6.17 -6.22 -2.60
N CYS A 68 5.12 -7.03 -2.42
CA CYS A 68 3.77 -6.62 -1.99
C CYS A 68 3.30 -7.63 -0.94
N PHE A 69 2.88 -7.17 0.24
CA PHE A 69 2.10 -7.99 1.17
C PHE A 69 0.63 -8.15 0.74
N CYS A 70 0.24 -7.47 -0.34
CA CYS A 70 -1.05 -7.57 -1.01
C CYS A 70 -1.36 -9.04 -1.30
N PHE A 71 -2.61 -9.44 -1.06
CA PHE A 71 -3.07 -10.81 -1.36
C PHE A 71 -2.35 -11.95 -0.61
N THR A 72 -1.56 -11.63 0.41
CA THR A 72 -1.00 -12.63 1.33
C THR A 72 -1.74 -12.59 2.65
N GLN A 73 -2.00 -13.76 3.22
CA GLN A 73 -2.60 -13.86 4.55
C GLN A 73 -1.64 -13.35 5.61
N GLN A 74 -2.11 -12.43 6.43
CA GLN A 74 -1.37 -11.82 7.51
C GLN A 74 -2.05 -12.17 8.82
N THR A 75 -1.40 -13.02 9.61
CA THR A 75 -1.92 -13.45 10.90
C THR A 75 -1.20 -12.70 12.01
N LEU A 76 -1.96 -12.00 12.86
CA LEU A 76 -1.45 -11.33 14.05
C LEU A 76 -2.13 -11.88 15.31
N LYS A 77 -1.35 -12.19 16.33
CA LYS A 77 -1.80 -12.53 17.68
C LYS A 77 -2.37 -11.29 18.39
N PRO A 78 -3.09 -11.47 19.51
CA PRO A 78 -3.54 -10.34 20.32
C PRO A 78 -2.40 -9.39 20.66
N MET A 79 -2.61 -8.09 20.41
CA MET A 79 -1.66 -7.01 20.68
C MET A 79 -0.35 -7.05 19.89
N GLU A 80 -0.20 -7.97 18.93
CA GLU A 80 0.98 -8.06 18.07
C GLU A 80 0.97 -6.94 17.02
N SER A 81 2.13 -6.30 16.85
CA SER A 81 2.41 -5.34 15.77
C SER A 81 3.32 -5.97 14.73
N LYS A 82 3.16 -5.56 13.48
CA LYS A 82 4.02 -5.95 12.35
C LYS A 82 4.24 -4.79 11.39
N ILE A 83 5.44 -4.71 10.84
CA ILE A 83 5.78 -3.79 9.75
C ILE A 83 5.48 -4.46 8.41
N PHE A 84 4.76 -3.74 7.56
CA PHE A 84 4.44 -4.13 6.21
C PHE A 84 5.16 -3.19 5.25
N THR A 85 5.92 -3.75 4.31
CA THR A 85 6.72 -2.96 3.37
C THR A 85 6.22 -3.15 1.94
N LEU A 86 6.07 -2.05 1.21
CA LEU A 86 5.90 -2.03 -0.23
C LEU A 86 7.21 -1.59 -0.86
N VAL A 87 7.75 -2.41 -1.76
CA VAL A 87 8.89 -2.06 -2.61
C VAL A 87 8.40 -1.94 -4.04
N PHE A 88 8.60 -0.79 -4.67
CA PHE A 88 8.12 -0.51 -6.01
C PHE A 88 8.99 0.50 -6.75
N TYR A 89 8.83 0.59 -8.06
CA TYR A 89 9.26 1.73 -8.86
C TYR A 89 8.23 2.01 -9.96
N LEU A 90 8.34 3.18 -10.58
CA LEU A 90 7.58 3.51 -11.78
C LEU A 90 8.46 3.32 -13.03
N ASP A 91 7.94 2.64 -14.03
CA ASP A 91 8.62 2.38 -15.29
C ASP A 91 8.96 3.70 -16.02
N PRO A 92 10.21 3.90 -16.49
CA PRO A 92 10.62 5.08 -17.25
C PRO A 92 9.80 5.39 -18.50
N SER A 93 9.12 4.41 -19.09
CA SER A 93 8.20 4.63 -20.22
C SER A 93 7.01 5.52 -19.86
N LEU A 94 6.73 5.73 -18.57
CA LEU A 94 5.75 6.70 -18.09
C LEU A 94 6.02 8.11 -18.63
N ASP A 95 7.29 8.51 -18.73
CA ASP A 95 7.68 9.84 -19.23
C ASP A 95 7.38 10.02 -20.74
N SER A 96 7.06 8.94 -21.45
CA SER A 96 6.67 8.98 -22.87
C SER A 96 5.15 8.94 -23.07
N ASP A 97 4.34 8.75 -22.02
CA ASP A 97 2.89 8.78 -22.10
C ASP A 97 2.34 10.20 -21.89
N SER A 98 2.12 10.90 -23.01
CA SER A 98 1.53 12.25 -23.01
C SER A 98 0.18 12.36 -22.29
N SER A 99 -0.55 11.25 -22.10
CA SER A 99 -1.82 11.25 -21.37
C SER A 99 -1.64 11.45 -19.85
N LEU A 100 -0.39 11.37 -19.36
CA LEU A 100 0.00 11.50 -17.97
C LEU A 100 0.94 12.70 -17.70
N ASP A 101 1.24 13.55 -18.70
CA ASP A 101 2.11 14.72 -18.55
C ASP A 101 1.70 15.67 -17.42
N ASN A 102 0.39 15.76 -17.14
CA ASN A 102 -0.17 16.61 -16.09
C ASN A 102 -0.33 15.91 -14.74
N LEU A 103 0.12 14.66 -14.62
CA LEU A 103 0.03 13.88 -13.39
C LEU A 103 1.01 14.41 -12.35
N LYS A 104 0.48 15.08 -11.33
CA LYS A 104 1.30 15.65 -10.24
C LYS A 104 1.26 14.83 -8.96
N GLU A 105 0.15 14.13 -8.74
CA GLU A 105 -0.13 13.38 -7.52
C GLU A 105 -0.69 12.00 -7.84
N LEU A 106 -0.19 11.01 -7.10
CA LEU A 106 -0.71 9.66 -7.04
C LEU A 106 -1.23 9.39 -5.64
N VAL A 107 -2.28 8.58 -5.54
CA VAL A 107 -2.78 8.09 -4.24
C VAL A 107 -2.73 6.58 -4.24
N PHE A 108 -1.95 6.01 -3.33
CA PHE A 108 -1.83 4.58 -3.13
C PHE A 108 -2.52 4.20 -1.83
N THR A 109 -3.60 3.43 -1.95
CA THR A 109 -4.42 3.01 -0.81
C THR A 109 -4.23 1.53 -0.56
N TYR A 110 -3.91 1.20 0.69
CA TYR A 110 -3.98 -0.15 1.22
C TYR A 110 -5.16 -0.28 2.16
N LYS A 111 -6.00 -1.29 1.92
CA LYS A 111 -7.13 -1.59 2.79
C LYS A 111 -7.03 -3.02 3.30
N PHE A 112 -6.92 -3.17 4.62
CA PHE A 112 -6.97 -4.48 5.27
C PHE A 112 -8.41 -4.89 5.58
N SER A 113 -8.73 -6.16 5.35
CA SER A 113 -9.97 -6.81 5.77
C SER A 113 -9.69 -8.16 6.40
N GLU A 114 -10.52 -8.58 7.37
CA GLU A 114 -10.42 -9.94 7.94
C GLU A 114 -10.62 -10.98 6.84
N TYR A 115 -9.70 -11.94 6.74
CA TYR A 115 -9.78 -13.02 5.78
C TYR A 115 -10.86 -14.02 6.23
N LYS A 116 -11.96 -14.07 5.49
CA LYS A 116 -13.01 -15.07 5.69
C LYS A 116 -12.81 -16.17 4.65
N SER A 117 -12.48 -17.37 5.14
CA SER A 117 -12.38 -18.57 4.31
C SER A 117 -13.73 -19.00 3.74
#